data_AF-A0A3B0JKZ0-F1
#
_entry.id   AF-A0A3B0JKZ0-F1
#
_cell.length_a   1.000
_cell.length_b   1.000
_cell.length_c   1.000
_cell.angle_alpha   90.00
_cell.angle_beta   90.00
_cell.angle_gamma   90.00
#
_symmetry.space_group_name_H-M   'P 1'
#
loop_
_entity.id
_entity.type
_entity.pdbx_description
1 polymer ?
#
loop_
_entity_poly.entity_id
_entity_poly.type
_entity_poly.pdbx_seq_one_letter_code
_entity_poly.pdbx_strand_id
1 'polypeptide(L)'
;MPLVTIIYMVTNVAYFSVLSTDEILSSDAVAVTFGDKMLDYMSWVMPFAVACSTFGSLNGAIFASSRLFFVGARNGHLPAAISLINVNCLTPVPSLIFLGVLTLLLLFIKDTYVLINYVSYVEALFTLISVSGLLWLRYKQPKAERPIRVNLALPIIYLIVCLFLVISSCSQSPYEVGIGTIIILSGIPIYYLTIHHPVKWLADTSQSINLWCSKFFICMPNQEKFD
;
A
#
# COMPACT_ATOMS: atom_id res chain seq x y z
N MET A 1 -11.71 -2.34 16.11
CA MET A 1 -12.40 -2.69 14.85
C MET A 1 -13.92 -2.45 14.90
N PRO A 2 -14.72 -3.02 15.82
CA PRO A 2 -16.19 -2.80 15.79
C PRO A 2 -16.60 -1.33 15.97
N LEU A 3 -15.86 -0.58 16.80
CA LEU A 3 -16.08 0.86 16.97
C LEU A 3 -15.93 1.64 15.65
N VAL A 4 -14.95 1.27 14.82
CA VAL A 4 -14.74 1.89 13.51
C VAL A 4 -15.92 1.59 12.58
N THR A 5 -16.40 0.34 12.58
CA THR A 5 -17.59 -0.06 11.80
C THR A 5 -18.84 0.72 12.20
N ILE A 6 -19.06 0.93 13.51
CA ILE A 6 -20.19 1.73 14.01
C ILE A 6 -20.08 3.17 13.52
N ILE A 7 -18.91 3.78 13.61
CA ILE A 7 -18.69 5.16 13.14
C ILE A 7 -18.98 5.26 11.64
N TYR A 8 -18.47 4.33 10.82
CA TYR A 8 -18.76 4.32 9.38
C TYR A 8 -20.25 4.16 9.08
N MET A 9 -20.95 3.30 9.81
CA MET A 9 -22.39 3.11 9.64
C MET A 9 -23.15 4.41 9.95
N VAL A 10 -22.88 5.03 11.10
CA VAL A 10 -23.56 6.26 11.54
C VAL A 10 -23.31 7.40 10.55
N THR A 11 -22.08 7.55 10.04
CA THR A 11 -21.76 8.57 9.03
C THR A 11 -22.53 8.35 7.73
N ASN A 12 -22.64 7.12 7.24
CA ASN A 12 -23.42 6.82 6.05
C ASN A 12 -24.92 7.12 6.25
N VAL A 13 -25.47 6.78 7.42
CA VAL A 13 -26.86 7.12 7.77
C VAL A 13 -27.07 8.64 7.78
N ALA A 14 -26.11 9.40 8.31
CA ALA A 14 -26.16 10.85 8.30
C ALA A 14 -26.16 11.42 6.86
N TYR A 15 -25.32 10.89 5.96
CA TYR A 15 -25.31 11.32 4.57
C TYR A 15 -26.65 11.08 3.86
N PHE A 16 -27.24 9.88 4.00
CA PHE A 16 -28.53 9.58 3.37
C PHE A 16 -29.72 10.33 3.99
N SER A 17 -29.57 10.87 5.21
CA SER A 17 -30.63 11.68 5.84
C SER A 17 -30.70 13.11 5.29
N VAL A 18 -29.60 13.62 4.74
CA VAL A 18 -29.47 15.03 4.29
C VAL A 18 -29.38 15.14 2.77
N LEU A 19 -28.71 14.20 2.10
CA LEU A 19 -28.54 14.20 0.64
C LEU A 19 -29.46 13.17 -0.03
N SER A 20 -29.95 13.52 -1.22
CA SER A 20 -30.62 12.56 -2.08
C SER A 20 -29.61 11.63 -2.77
N THR A 21 -30.06 10.48 -3.25
CA THR A 21 -29.20 9.52 -3.98
C THR A 21 -28.56 10.14 -5.22
N ASP A 22 -29.28 11.01 -5.92
CA ASP A 22 -28.78 11.65 -7.15
C ASP A 22 -27.67 12.67 -6.83
N GLU A 23 -27.78 13.37 -5.69
CA GLU A 23 -26.74 14.30 -5.22
C GLU A 23 -25.48 13.57 -4.77
N ILE A 24 -25.62 12.39 -4.14
CA ILE A 24 -24.47 11.57 -3.74
C ILE A 24 -23.73 11.03 -4.98
N LEU A 25 -24.47 10.57 -6.00
CA LEU A 25 -23.88 10.01 -7.21
C LEU A 25 -23.25 11.05 -8.13
N SER A 26 -23.72 12.29 -8.09
CA SER A 26 -23.19 13.39 -8.91
C SER A 26 -22.06 14.18 -8.23
N SER A 27 -21.84 13.97 -6.93
CA SER A 27 -20.84 14.70 -6.16
C SER A 27 -19.51 13.95 -6.06
N ASP A 28 -18.44 14.58 -6.55
CA ASP A 28 -17.06 14.08 -6.36
C ASP A 28 -16.62 14.10 -4.88
N ALA A 29 -17.26 14.94 -4.06
CA ALA A 29 -16.90 15.15 -2.65
C ALA A 29 -18.14 15.22 -1.75
N VAL A 30 -18.73 14.04 -1.47
CA VAL A 30 -19.96 13.87 -0.66
C VAL A 30 -19.89 14.57 0.71
N ALA A 31 -18.71 14.58 1.34
CA ALA A 31 -18.53 15.24 2.64
C ALA A 31 -18.66 16.78 2.55
N VAL A 32 -18.22 17.39 1.45
CA VAL A 32 -18.29 18.85 1.26
C VAL A 32 -19.70 19.27 0.94
N THR A 33 -20.39 18.55 0.05
CA THR A 33 -21.80 18.82 -0.27
C THR A 33 -22.74 18.64 0.94
N PHE A 34 -22.42 17.70 1.83
CA PHE A 34 -23.06 17.61 3.15
C PHE A 34 -22.82 18.85 4.01
N GLY A 35 -21.57 19.33 4.07
CA GLY A 35 -21.21 20.54 4.81
C GLY A 35 -21.94 21.77 4.31
N ASP A 36 -22.02 21.95 2.99
CA ASP A 36 -22.70 23.08 2.35
C ASP A 36 -24.19 23.12 2.70
N LYS A 37 -24.87 21.96 2.74
CA LYS A 37 -26.30 21.90 3.07
C LYS A 37 -26.62 22.04 4.56
N MET A 38 -25.75 21.51 5.43
CA MET A 38 -26.07 21.44 6.86
C MET A 38 -25.55 22.66 7.64
N LEU A 39 -24.37 23.17 7.27
CA LEU A 39 -23.64 24.14 8.09
C LEU A 39 -23.72 25.58 7.57
N ASP A 40 -24.25 25.81 6.36
CA ASP A 40 -24.57 27.08 5.65
C ASP A 40 -23.59 28.26 5.89
N TYR A 41 -23.46 28.75 7.12
CA TYR A 41 -22.46 29.73 7.57
C TYR A 41 -21.05 29.17 7.83
N MET A 42 -20.92 27.90 8.24
CA MET A 42 -19.63 27.25 8.58
C MET A 42 -19.17 26.19 7.56
N SER A 43 -19.64 26.27 6.33
CA SER A 43 -19.36 25.27 5.29
C SER A 43 -17.86 25.11 4.97
N TRP A 44 -17.03 26.13 5.23
CA TRP A 44 -15.57 26.09 5.04
C TRP A 44 -14.84 25.12 5.99
N VAL A 45 -15.44 24.81 7.15
CA VAL A 45 -14.83 23.94 8.17
C VAL A 45 -14.69 22.51 7.65
N MET A 46 -15.68 22.05 6.88
CA MET A 46 -15.73 20.67 6.39
C MET A 46 -14.60 20.35 5.38
N PRO A 47 -14.38 21.10 4.29
CA PRO A 47 -13.26 20.86 3.39
C PRO A 47 -11.90 21.06 4.08
N PHE A 48 -11.79 22.01 5.03
CA PHE A 48 -10.56 22.18 5.81
C PHE A 48 -10.24 20.94 6.66
N ALA A 49 -11.23 20.42 7.40
CA ALA A 49 -11.06 19.22 8.21
C ALA A 49 -10.72 17.97 7.37
N VAL A 50 -11.40 17.80 6.22
CA VAL A 50 -11.13 16.70 5.29
C VAL A 50 -9.71 16.82 4.71
N ALA A 51 -9.27 18.02 4.33
CA ALA A 51 -7.92 18.25 3.82
C ALA A 51 -6.84 17.96 4.87
N CYS A 52 -7.04 18.38 6.13
CA CYS A 52 -6.12 18.04 7.21
C CYS A 52 -6.04 16.52 7.46
N SER A 53 -7.17 15.81 7.36
CA SER A 53 -7.24 14.36 7.52
C SER A 53 -6.50 13.61 6.41
N THR A 54 -6.71 13.99 5.14
CA THR A 54 -6.02 13.37 4.01
C THR A 54 -4.51 13.64 4.05
N PHE A 55 -4.09 14.85 4.43
CA PHE A 55 -2.69 15.19 4.64
C PHE A 55 -2.05 14.34 5.75
N GLY A 56 -2.74 14.17 6.88
CA GLY A 56 -2.27 13.33 7.99
C GLY A 56 -2.13 11.87 7.59
N SER A 57 -3.11 11.31 6.87
CA SER A 57 -3.09 9.94 6.36
C SER A 57 -1.91 9.71 5.40
N LEU A 58 -1.70 10.64 4.45
CA LEU A 58 -0.59 10.57 3.49
C LEU A 58 0.77 10.63 4.18
N ASN A 59 0.94 11.53 5.16
CA ASN A 59 2.18 11.60 5.94
C ASN A 59 2.44 10.28 6.72
N GLY A 60 1.40 9.69 7.31
CA GLY A 60 1.49 8.39 7.97
C GLY A 60 1.89 7.26 7.02
N ALA A 61 1.32 7.24 5.81
CA ALA A 61 1.65 6.25 4.79
C ALA A 61 3.12 6.36 4.35
N ILE A 62 3.66 7.58 4.17
CA ILE A 62 5.06 7.81 3.83
C ILE A 62 6.01 7.20 4.89
N PHE A 63 5.71 7.38 6.17
CA PHE A 63 6.50 6.76 7.25
C PHE A 63 6.43 5.23 7.23
N ALA A 64 5.26 4.64 6.98
CA ALA A 64 5.12 3.19 6.90
C ALA A 64 5.87 2.59 5.70
N SER A 65 5.71 3.20 4.51
CA SER A 65 6.34 2.72 3.28
C SER A 65 7.86 2.78 3.31
N SER A 66 8.45 3.84 3.88
CA SER A 66 9.91 3.96 4.00
C SER A 66 10.55 2.80 4.79
N ARG A 67 9.88 2.33 5.86
CA ARG A 67 10.33 1.17 6.65
C ARG A 67 10.28 -0.13 5.85
N LEU A 68 9.25 -0.32 5.03
CA LEU A 68 9.10 -1.49 4.18
C LEU A 68 10.26 -1.58 3.16
N PHE A 69 10.56 -0.47 2.47
CA PHE A 69 11.66 -0.42 1.51
C PHE A 69 13.02 -0.64 2.17
N PHE A 70 13.22 -0.09 3.38
CA PHE A 70 14.45 -0.27 4.15
C PHE A 70 14.72 -1.75 4.46
N VAL A 71 13.72 -2.48 4.98
CA VAL A 71 13.84 -3.90 5.30
C VAL A 71 13.96 -4.76 4.04
N GLY A 72 13.22 -4.41 2.96
CA GLY A 72 13.31 -5.10 1.67
C GLY A 72 14.71 -5.03 1.05
N ALA A 73 15.35 -3.86 1.08
CA ALA A 73 16.72 -3.68 0.64
C ALA A 73 17.73 -4.39 1.56
N ARG A 74 17.49 -4.43 2.88
CA ARG A 74 18.35 -5.16 3.84
C ARG A 74 18.39 -6.68 3.57
N ASN A 75 17.29 -7.24 3.07
CA ASN A 75 17.19 -8.65 2.69
C ASN A 75 17.73 -8.93 1.27
N GLY A 76 18.28 -7.93 0.58
CA GLY A 76 18.84 -8.09 -0.76
C GLY A 76 17.79 -8.17 -1.88
N HIS A 77 16.52 -7.86 -1.59
CA HIS A 77 15.44 -7.89 -2.58
C HIS A 77 15.34 -6.59 -3.40
N LEU A 78 15.94 -5.50 -2.92
CA LEU A 78 15.96 -4.19 -3.56
C LEU A 78 17.41 -3.67 -3.64
N PRO A 79 17.73 -2.78 -4.59
CA PRO A 79 19.05 -2.15 -4.68
C PRO A 79 19.44 -1.47 -3.36
N ALA A 80 20.71 -1.64 -2.96
CA ALA A 80 21.23 -1.11 -1.70
C ALA A 80 21.15 0.43 -1.59
N ALA A 81 21.03 1.15 -2.71
CA ALA A 81 20.75 2.60 -2.75
C ALA A 81 19.50 2.99 -1.96
N ILE A 82 18.50 2.12 -1.91
CA ILE A 82 17.19 2.43 -1.32
C ILE A 82 17.24 2.30 0.22
N SER A 83 18.17 1.49 0.76
CA SER A 83 18.41 1.38 2.21
C SER A 83 19.38 2.43 2.78
N LEU A 84 19.87 3.35 1.95
CA LEU A 84 20.78 4.40 2.38
C LEU A 84 20.08 5.39 3.31
N ILE A 85 20.72 5.70 4.44
CA ILE A 85 20.21 6.66 5.43
C ILE A 85 21.12 7.89 5.41
N ASN A 86 20.52 9.09 5.36
CA ASN A 86 21.26 10.35 5.44
C ASN A 86 21.86 10.52 6.83
N VAL A 87 23.15 10.90 6.91
CA VAL A 87 23.90 11.03 8.16
C VAL A 87 23.38 12.18 9.04
N ASN A 88 22.94 13.29 8.44
CA ASN A 88 22.59 14.49 9.21
C ASN A 88 21.17 14.44 9.79
N CYS A 89 20.21 13.90 9.03
CA CYS A 89 18.80 13.90 9.39
C CYS A 89 18.25 12.51 9.74
N LEU A 90 19.07 11.45 9.62
CA LEU A 90 18.66 10.06 9.85
C LEU A 90 17.44 9.61 9.03
N THR A 91 17.17 10.28 7.91
CA THR A 91 16.04 10.00 7.02
C THR A 91 16.50 9.16 5.81
N PRO A 92 15.69 8.18 5.37
CA PRO A 92 16.00 7.40 4.17
C PRO A 92 15.59 8.19 2.92
N VAL A 93 16.35 9.22 2.57
CA VAL A 93 16.04 10.15 1.46
C VAL A 93 15.84 9.43 0.11
N PRO A 94 16.69 8.47 -0.31
CA PRO A 94 16.52 7.82 -1.61
C PRO A 94 15.23 6.99 -1.72
N SER A 95 14.77 6.35 -0.63
CA SER A 95 13.51 5.59 -0.65
C SER A 95 12.28 6.51 -0.73
N LEU A 96 12.34 7.68 -0.07
CA LEU A 96 11.29 8.69 -0.16
C LEU A 96 11.19 9.28 -1.57
N ILE A 97 12.32 9.56 -2.21
CA ILE A 97 12.34 10.04 -3.60
C ILE A 97 11.78 8.98 -4.54
N PHE A 98 12.20 7.72 -4.38
CA PHE A 98 11.69 6.61 -5.20
C PHE A 98 10.17 6.44 -5.04
N LEU A 99 9.67 6.47 -3.80
CA LEU A 99 8.24 6.41 -3.52
C LEU A 99 7.51 7.61 -4.15
N GLY A 100 8.05 8.81 -4.02
CA GLY A 100 7.48 10.03 -4.60
C GLY A 100 7.38 9.96 -6.13
N VAL A 101 8.44 9.48 -6.80
CA VAL A 101 8.43 9.28 -8.26
C VAL A 101 7.39 8.23 -8.67
N LEU A 102 7.27 7.13 -7.93
CA LEU A 102 6.27 6.10 -8.19
C LEU A 102 4.84 6.64 -7.99
N THR A 103 4.61 7.43 -6.94
CA THR A 103 3.30 8.08 -6.70
C THR A 103 2.96 9.08 -7.81
N LEU A 104 3.93 9.88 -8.29
CA LEU A 104 3.74 10.77 -9.43
C LEU A 104 3.42 10.00 -10.72
N LEU A 105 4.03 8.84 -10.93
CA LEU A 105 3.72 7.96 -12.05
C LEU A 105 2.27 7.46 -11.97
N LEU A 106 1.85 6.98 -10.80
CA LEU A 106 0.47 6.52 -10.59
C LEU A 106 -0.56 7.64 -10.75
N LEU A 107 -0.20 8.90 -10.48
CA LEU A 107 -1.05 10.08 -10.68
C LEU A 107 -1.42 10.35 -12.14
N PHE A 108 -0.69 9.78 -13.12
CA PHE A 108 -1.09 9.88 -14.53
C PHE A 108 -2.42 9.17 -14.83
N ILE A 109 -2.82 8.22 -13.98
CA ILE A 109 -4.13 7.58 -14.05
C ILE A 109 -5.17 8.57 -13.53
N LYS A 110 -5.98 9.12 -14.43
CA LYS A 110 -6.93 10.22 -14.12
C LYS A 110 -8.15 9.77 -13.31
N ASP A 111 -8.50 8.49 -13.34
CA ASP A 111 -9.69 7.96 -12.70
C ASP A 111 -9.36 7.35 -11.33
N THR A 112 -9.99 7.90 -10.28
CA THR A 112 -9.80 7.46 -8.91
C THR A 112 -10.46 6.11 -8.64
N TYR A 113 -11.58 5.80 -9.29
CA TYR A 113 -12.28 4.52 -9.14
C TYR A 113 -11.46 3.37 -9.71
N VAL A 114 -10.83 3.59 -10.88
CA VAL A 114 -9.88 2.65 -11.48
C VAL A 114 -8.72 2.35 -10.53
N LEU A 115 -8.16 3.40 -9.90
CA LEU A 115 -7.06 3.23 -8.96
C LEU A 115 -7.49 2.48 -7.68
N ILE A 116 -8.69 2.75 -7.17
CA ILE A 116 -9.27 2.04 -6.03
C ILE A 116 -9.47 0.56 -6.35
N ASN A 117 -10.04 0.24 -7.51
CA ASN A 117 -10.26 -1.14 -7.94
C ASN A 117 -8.94 -1.89 -8.11
N TYR A 118 -7.95 -1.24 -8.73
CA TYR A 118 -6.59 -1.78 -8.89
C TYR A 118 -5.95 -2.12 -7.54
N VAL A 119 -5.92 -1.17 -6.59
CA VAL A 119 -5.31 -1.39 -5.27
C VAL A 119 -6.07 -2.46 -4.49
N SER A 120 -7.41 -2.43 -4.52
CA SER A 120 -8.25 -3.39 -3.82
C SER A 120 -8.02 -4.82 -4.33
N TYR A 121 -7.87 -5.00 -5.64
CA TYR A 121 -7.52 -6.29 -6.23
C TYR A 121 -6.15 -6.79 -5.75
N VAL A 122 -5.12 -5.95 -5.84
CA VAL A 122 -3.75 -6.30 -5.45
C VAL A 122 -3.69 -6.66 -3.96
N GLU A 123 -4.31 -5.85 -3.10
CA GLU A 123 -4.38 -6.11 -1.66
C GLU A 123 -5.11 -7.41 -1.35
N ALA A 124 -6.26 -7.66 -1.98
CA ALA A 124 -7.02 -8.89 -1.79
C ALA A 124 -6.23 -10.13 -2.24
N LEU A 125 -5.52 -10.05 -3.37
CA LEU A 125 -4.67 -11.14 -3.87
C LEU A 125 -3.53 -11.45 -2.90
N PHE A 126 -2.76 -10.45 -2.46
CA PHE A 126 -1.65 -10.69 -1.53
C PHE A 126 -2.15 -11.16 -0.16
N THR A 127 -3.31 -10.66 0.28
CA THR A 127 -3.95 -11.13 1.52
C THR A 127 -4.38 -12.59 1.40
N LEU A 128 -4.95 -13.00 0.26
CA LEU A 128 -5.30 -14.40 -0.03
C LEU A 128 -4.07 -15.32 0.02
N ILE A 129 -2.96 -14.91 -0.60
CA ILE A 129 -1.70 -15.67 -0.57
C ILE A 129 -1.16 -15.75 0.87
N SER A 130 -1.21 -14.65 1.63
CA SER A 130 -0.74 -14.62 3.02
C SER A 130 -1.56 -15.56 3.93
N VAL A 131 -2.89 -15.53 3.81
CA VAL A 131 -3.80 -16.37 4.62
C VAL A 131 -3.70 -17.84 4.22
N SER A 132 -3.55 -18.15 2.93
CA SER A 132 -3.28 -19.52 2.49
C SER A 132 -1.92 -20.02 3.01
N GLY A 133 -0.90 -19.16 3.03
CA GLY A 133 0.39 -19.42 3.66
C GLY A 133 0.28 -19.71 5.15
N LEU A 134 -0.57 -18.98 5.89
CA LEU A 134 -0.87 -19.25 7.30
C LEU A 134 -1.48 -20.64 7.49
N LEU A 135 -2.45 -21.03 6.66
CA LEU A 135 -3.06 -22.37 6.70
C LEU A 135 -2.04 -23.46 6.35
N TRP A 136 -1.18 -23.23 5.36
CA TRP A 136 -0.12 -24.15 4.99
C TRP A 136 0.92 -24.31 6.10
N LEU A 137 1.33 -23.23 6.74
CA LEU A 137 2.26 -23.26 7.89
C LEU A 137 1.65 -23.99 9.09
N ARG A 138 0.32 -23.90 9.26
CA ARG A 138 -0.39 -24.68 10.28
C ARG A 138 -0.28 -26.18 10.04
N TYR A 139 -0.32 -26.62 8.79
CA TYR A 139 -0.15 -28.03 8.42
C TYR A 139 1.31 -28.48 8.49
N LYS A 140 2.25 -27.70 7.94
CA LYS A 140 3.66 -28.10 7.83
C LYS A 140 4.44 -28.03 9.14
N GLN A 141 4.16 -27.04 9.99
CA GLN A 141 4.88 -26.84 11.26
C GLN A 141 3.91 -26.82 12.45
N PRO A 142 3.30 -27.95 12.82
CA PRO A 142 2.31 -28.01 13.91
C PRO A 142 2.92 -27.78 15.30
N LYS A 143 4.22 -28.05 15.48
CA LYS A 143 4.93 -27.98 16.76
C LYS A 143 5.57 -26.61 17.08
N ALA A 144 5.45 -25.62 16.19
CA ALA A 144 5.98 -24.29 16.45
C ALA A 144 5.23 -23.64 17.65
N GLU A 145 5.96 -22.97 18.54
CA GLU A 145 5.35 -22.23 19.65
C GLU A 145 4.50 -21.07 19.09
N ARG A 146 3.23 -21.06 19.45
CA ARG A 146 2.25 -20.06 19.00
C ARG A 146 1.62 -19.42 20.23
N PRO A 147 2.07 -18.21 20.64
CA PRO A 147 1.55 -17.54 21.83
C PRO A 147 0.08 -17.13 21.68
N ILE A 148 -0.40 -16.92 20.45
CA ILE A 148 -1.81 -16.62 20.15
C ILE A 148 -2.36 -17.69 19.23
N ARG A 149 -3.45 -18.34 19.63
CA ARG A 149 -4.14 -19.37 18.85
C ARG A 149 -5.58 -18.94 18.58
N VAL A 150 -5.88 -18.68 17.32
CA VAL A 150 -7.25 -18.47 16.84
C VAL A 150 -7.84 -19.77 16.30
N ASN A 151 -9.17 -19.88 16.40
CA ASN A 151 -9.91 -21.01 15.87
C ASN A 151 -9.73 -21.13 14.34
N LEU A 152 -9.60 -22.36 13.83
CA LEU A 152 -9.32 -22.63 12.40
C LEU A 152 -10.44 -22.17 11.47
N ALA A 153 -11.68 -22.09 11.97
CA ALA A 153 -12.81 -21.59 11.21
C ALA A 153 -12.59 -20.14 10.72
N LEU A 154 -11.94 -19.29 11.51
CA LEU A 154 -11.77 -17.87 11.19
C LEU A 154 -10.88 -17.65 9.94
N PRO A 155 -9.65 -18.19 9.85
CA PRO A 155 -8.85 -18.09 8.63
C PRO A 155 -9.51 -18.72 7.40
N ILE A 156 -10.28 -19.81 7.57
CA ILE A 156 -10.98 -20.48 6.45
C ILE A 156 -12.08 -19.59 5.90
N ILE A 157 -12.94 -19.05 6.77
CA ILE A 157 -14.00 -18.11 6.37
C ILE A 157 -13.37 -16.89 5.67
N TYR A 158 -12.31 -16.34 6.26
CA TYR A 158 -11.61 -15.19 5.69
C TYR A 158 -11.00 -15.49 4.31
N LEU A 159 -10.41 -16.68 4.13
CA LEU A 159 -9.89 -17.13 2.83
C LEU A 159 -11.01 -17.22 1.78
N ILE A 160 -12.18 -17.76 2.14
CA ILE A 160 -13.33 -17.85 1.24
C ILE A 160 -13.80 -16.45 0.82
N VAL A 161 -13.85 -15.49 1.76
CA VAL A 161 -14.20 -14.10 1.47
C VAL A 161 -13.17 -13.44 0.55
N CYS A 162 -11.87 -13.58 0.82
CA CYS A 162 -10.84 -13.05 -0.06
C CYS A 162 -10.89 -13.68 -1.47
N LEU A 163 -11.15 -14.99 -1.56
CA LEU A 163 -11.31 -15.68 -2.83
C LEU A 163 -12.50 -15.13 -3.62
N PHE A 164 -13.63 -14.92 -2.95
CA PHE A 164 -14.81 -14.30 -3.55
C PHE A 164 -14.50 -12.87 -4.04
N LEU A 165 -13.81 -12.05 -3.25
CA LEU A 165 -13.43 -10.69 -3.65
C LEU A 165 -12.54 -10.70 -4.90
N VAL A 166 -11.52 -11.55 -4.93
CA VAL A 166 -10.63 -11.68 -6.09
C VAL A 166 -11.40 -12.08 -7.35
N ILE A 167 -12.28 -13.08 -7.26
CA ILE A 167 -13.13 -13.52 -8.38
C ILE A 167 -14.05 -12.38 -8.83
N SER A 168 -14.67 -11.69 -7.87
CA SER A 168 -15.57 -10.58 -8.18
C SER A 168 -14.85 -9.42 -8.86
N SER A 169 -13.64 -9.07 -8.42
CA SER A 169 -12.83 -8.02 -9.07
C SER A 169 -12.46 -8.41 -10.50
N CYS A 170 -12.10 -9.68 -10.74
CA CYS A 170 -11.81 -10.19 -12.09
C CYS A 170 -13.02 -10.07 -13.03
N SER A 171 -14.25 -10.24 -12.52
CA SER A 171 -15.47 -10.13 -13.34
C SER A 171 -15.91 -8.68 -13.58
N GLN A 172 -15.70 -7.77 -12.63
CA GLN A 172 -16.14 -6.37 -12.75
C GLN A 172 -15.24 -5.55 -13.67
N SER A 173 -13.91 -5.64 -13.50
CA SER A 173 -12.94 -4.82 -14.25
C SER A 173 -11.75 -5.66 -14.75
N PRO A 174 -11.96 -6.55 -15.74
CA PRO A 174 -10.93 -7.50 -16.19
C PRO A 174 -9.68 -6.82 -16.77
N TYR A 175 -9.82 -5.62 -17.36
CA TYR A 175 -8.70 -4.88 -17.94
C TYR A 175 -7.72 -4.38 -16.86
N GLU A 176 -8.25 -3.74 -15.82
CA GLU A 176 -7.47 -3.19 -14.71
C GLU A 176 -6.75 -4.29 -13.93
N VAL A 177 -7.48 -5.38 -13.66
CA VAL A 177 -6.97 -6.59 -13.02
C VAL A 177 -5.88 -7.24 -13.88
N GLY A 178 -6.07 -7.29 -15.20
CA GLY A 178 -5.08 -7.83 -16.14
C GLY A 178 -3.76 -7.07 -16.07
N ILE A 179 -3.79 -5.74 -16.09
CA ILE A 179 -2.59 -4.90 -15.96
C ILE A 179 -1.91 -5.14 -14.61
N GLY A 180 -2.66 -5.16 -13.49
CA GLY A 180 -2.10 -5.44 -12.17
C GLY A 180 -1.44 -6.81 -12.09
N THR A 181 -2.06 -7.83 -12.67
CA THR A 181 -1.49 -9.17 -12.74
C THR A 181 -0.20 -9.19 -13.55
N ILE A 182 -0.15 -8.50 -14.70
CA ILE A 182 1.06 -8.39 -15.53
C ILE A 182 2.18 -7.69 -14.75
N ILE A 183 1.89 -6.60 -14.03
CA ILE A 183 2.87 -5.89 -13.21
C ILE A 183 3.42 -6.83 -12.11
N ILE A 184 2.57 -7.57 -11.41
CA ILE A 184 3.00 -8.53 -10.40
C ILE A 184 3.87 -9.63 -11.01
N LEU A 185 3.44 -10.22 -12.14
CA LEU A 185 4.18 -11.26 -12.84
C LEU A 185 5.50 -10.76 -13.40
N SER A 186 5.60 -9.49 -13.80
CA SER A 186 6.84 -8.86 -14.24
C SER A 186 7.91 -8.80 -13.15
N GLY A 187 7.52 -8.93 -11.87
CA GLY A 187 8.45 -9.08 -10.75
C GLY A 187 9.24 -10.40 -10.79
N ILE A 188 8.70 -11.46 -11.40
CA ILE A 188 9.34 -12.79 -11.49
C ILE A 188 10.61 -12.75 -12.37
N PRO A 189 10.59 -12.25 -13.62
CA PRO A 189 11.80 -12.17 -14.43
C PRO A 189 12.83 -11.21 -13.82
N ILE A 190 12.38 -10.11 -13.21
CA ILE A 190 13.27 -9.17 -12.51
C ILE A 190 13.99 -9.89 -11.37
N TYR A 191 13.26 -10.62 -10.52
CA TYR A 191 13.82 -11.40 -9.41
C TYR A 191 14.87 -12.41 -9.89
N TYR A 192 14.61 -13.12 -10.99
CA TYR A 192 15.54 -14.10 -11.54
C TYR A 192 16.83 -13.45 -12.05
N LEU A 193 16.72 -12.30 -12.73
CA LEU A 193 17.85 -11.53 -13.26
C LEU A 193 18.68 -10.83 -12.17
N THR A 194 18.07 -10.43 -11.05
CA THR A 194 18.77 -9.69 -10.00
C THR A 194 19.36 -10.58 -8.92
N ILE A 195 18.67 -11.66 -8.53
CA ILE A 195 19.03 -12.47 -7.35
C ILE A 195 19.56 -13.85 -7.73
N HIS A 196 18.91 -14.55 -8.67
CA HIS A 196 19.30 -15.94 -9.01
C HIS A 196 20.51 -15.97 -9.95
N HIS A 197 20.51 -15.14 -10.99
CA HIS A 197 21.63 -14.97 -11.92
C HIS A 197 22.03 -13.50 -12.03
N PRO A 198 22.84 -12.97 -11.09
CA PRO A 198 23.20 -11.56 -11.11
C PRO A 198 23.98 -11.23 -12.38
N VAL A 199 23.34 -10.44 -13.25
CA VAL A 199 23.99 -9.93 -14.45
C VAL A 199 25.03 -8.88 -14.03
N LYS A 200 26.30 -9.11 -14.36
CA LYS A 200 27.43 -8.26 -13.94
C LYS A 200 27.21 -6.77 -14.26
N TRP A 201 26.75 -6.45 -15.47
CA TRP A 201 26.44 -5.08 -15.88
C TRP A 201 25.36 -4.41 -15.01
N LEU A 202 24.34 -5.16 -14.56
CA LEU A 202 23.28 -4.65 -13.70
C LEU A 202 23.77 -4.43 -12.26
N ALA A 203 24.70 -5.27 -11.80
CA ALA A 203 25.37 -5.10 -10.51
C ALA A 203 26.32 -3.89 -10.51
N ASP A 204 27.10 -3.70 -11.58
CA ASP A 204 28.04 -2.59 -11.73
C ASP A 204 27.32 -1.24 -11.85
N THR A 205 26.20 -1.20 -12.58
CA THR A 205 25.33 -0.01 -12.66
C THR A 205 24.65 0.28 -11.33
N SER A 206 24.13 -0.74 -10.64
CA SER A 206 23.58 -0.59 -9.29
C SER A 206 24.61 -0.03 -8.31
N GLN A 207 25.86 -0.53 -8.32
CA GLN A 207 26.93 0.00 -7.49
C GLN A 207 27.31 1.45 -7.86
N SER A 208 27.34 1.78 -9.14
CA SER A 208 27.60 3.15 -9.61
C SER A 208 26.51 4.13 -9.16
N ILE A 209 25.24 3.71 -9.24
CA ILE A 209 24.09 4.47 -8.73
C ILE A 209 24.16 4.60 -7.22
N ASN A 210 24.51 3.52 -6.49
CA ASN A 210 24.68 3.56 -5.04
C ASN A 210 25.75 4.57 -4.63
N LEU A 211 26.90 4.58 -5.30
CA LEU A 211 27.99 5.52 -5.02
C LEU A 211 27.60 6.95 -5.34
N TRP A 212 26.89 7.17 -6.45
CA TRP A 212 26.38 8.48 -6.83
C TRP A 212 25.36 9.00 -5.81
N CYS A 213 24.36 8.20 -5.45
CA CYS A 213 23.37 8.53 -4.43
C CYS A 213 24.00 8.77 -3.06
N SER A 214 24.99 7.95 -2.66
CA SER A 214 25.67 8.11 -1.37
C SER A 214 26.44 9.42 -1.30
N LYS A 215 27.12 9.82 -2.38
CA LYS A 215 27.86 11.09 -2.47
C LYS A 215 26.92 12.30 -2.55
N PHE A 216 25.84 12.20 -3.34
CA PHE A 216 24.91 13.30 -3.55
C PHE A 216 24.07 13.60 -2.31
N PHE A 217 23.57 12.57 -1.62
CA PHE A 217 22.69 12.73 -0.45
C PHE A 217 23.42 12.63 0.89
N ILE A 218 24.74 12.44 0.90
CA ILE A 218 25.55 12.21 2.12
C ILE A 218 24.92 11.09 2.96
N CYS A 219 24.70 9.95 2.31
CA CYS A 219 24.09 8.79 2.95
C CYS A 219 25.10 7.69 3.18
N MET A 220 24.94 6.98 4.30
CA MET A 220 25.73 5.79 4.62
C MET A 220 24.81 4.57 4.72
N PRO A 221 25.30 3.37 4.36
CA PRO A 221 24.61 2.12 4.65
C PRO A 221 24.55 1.91 6.18
N ASN A 222 23.43 1.38 6.68
CA ASN A 222 23.28 1.12 8.11
C ASN A 222 24.30 0.05 8.56
N GLN A 223 25.10 0.37 9.59
CA GLN A 223 26.25 -0.44 10.04
C GLN A 223 25.89 -1.66 10.89
N GLU A 224 24.61 -1.93 11.17
CA GLU A 224 24.16 -3.07 12.01
C GLU A 224 24.35 -4.47 11.37
N LYS A 225 25.22 -4.60 10.37
CA LYS A 225 25.62 -5.90 9.78
C LYS A 225 27.14 -6.15 9.92
N PHE A 226 27.70 -5.69 11.02
CA PHE A 226 28.97 -6.18 11.58
C PHE A 226 28.71 -6.73 12.99
N ASP A 227 27.89 -7.78 13.10
CA ASP A 227 27.91 -8.80 14.17
C ASP A 227 27.14 -10.04 13.70
#